data_AF-X0YG94-F1
#
_entry.id   AF-X0YG94-F1
#
_cell.length_a   1.000
_cell.length_b   1.000
_cell.length_c   1.000
_cell.angle_alpha   90.00
_cell.angle_beta   90.00
_cell.angle_gamma   90.00
#
_symmetry.space_group_name_H-M   'P 1'
#
loop_
_entity.id
_entity.type
_entity.pdbx_description
1 polymer ?
#
loop_
_entity_poly.entity_id
_entity_poly.type
_entity_poly.pdbx_seq_one_letter_code
_entity_poly.pdbx_strand_id
1 'polypeptide(L)'
;MKAYIIYLNLLESFYIYYVYNLYKTRISFHHPLEIFFNENLNISEFFKHPINSGVYENKICTFGKLSSKLIILWLWLRFMISKNKMLRINKYLFILIFTLSFIMNINSFIYFIPIYIYEFFIFPRIY
;
A
#
# COMPACT_ATOMS: atom_id res chain seq x y z
N MET A 1 9.48 1.66 -24.57
CA MET A 1 9.47 1.26 -23.14
C MET A 1 10.41 0.09 -22.98
N LYS A 2 11.31 0.10 -22.00
CA LYS A 2 12.28 -1.00 -21.85
C LYS A 2 11.58 -2.21 -21.22
N ALA A 3 11.80 -3.41 -21.77
CA ALA A 3 11.10 -4.63 -21.34
C ALA A 3 11.25 -4.91 -19.83
N TYR A 4 12.39 -4.60 -19.24
CA TYR A 4 12.61 -4.77 -17.80
C TYR A 4 11.68 -3.92 -16.94
N ILE A 5 11.21 -2.76 -17.42
CA ILE A 5 10.30 -1.89 -16.67
C ILE A 5 8.95 -2.59 -16.49
N ILE A 6 8.46 -3.26 -17.54
CA ILE A 6 7.22 -4.02 -17.49
C ILE A 6 7.35 -5.17 -16.50
N TYR A 7 8.48 -5.87 -16.51
CA TYR A 7 8.77 -6.95 -15.56
C TYR A 7 8.79 -6.47 -14.11
N LEU A 8 9.47 -5.35 -13.82
CA LEU A 8 9.48 -4.76 -12.48
C LEU A 8 8.07 -4.34 -12.04
N ASN A 9 7.27 -3.78 -12.96
CA ASN A 9 5.88 -3.43 -12.70
C ASN A 9 5.01 -4.64 -12.36
N LEU A 10 5.22 -5.76 -13.05
CA LEU A 10 4.54 -7.02 -12.78
C LEU A 10 4.92 -7.56 -11.39
N LEU A 11 6.20 -7.56 -11.05
CA LEU A 11 6.69 -7.96 -9.74
C LEU A 11 6.12 -7.08 -8.62
N GLU A 12 6.12 -5.77 -8.81
CA GLU A 12 5.56 -4.82 -7.86
C GLU A 12 4.06 -5.02 -7.67
N SER A 13 3.31 -5.16 -8.76
CA SER A 13 1.87 -5.45 -8.71
C SER A 13 1.57 -6.75 -7.97
N PHE A 14 2.35 -7.79 -8.24
CA PHE A 14 2.23 -9.08 -7.57
C PHE A 14 2.55 -8.98 -6.08
N TYR A 15 3.64 -8.30 -5.72
CA TYR A 15 4.01 -8.07 -4.32
C TYR A 15 2.92 -7.30 -3.57
N ILE A 16 2.41 -6.20 -4.13
CA ILE A 16 1.31 -5.42 -3.54
C ILE A 16 0.08 -6.31 -3.34
N TYR A 17 -0.33 -7.04 -4.38
CA TYR A 17 -1.51 -7.90 -4.30
C TYR A 17 -1.34 -8.96 -3.22
N TYR A 18 -0.22 -9.69 -3.24
CA TYR A 18 0.08 -10.76 -2.30
C TYR A 18 0.05 -10.25 -0.86
N VAL A 19 0.80 -9.18 -0.55
CA VAL A 19 0.93 -8.72 0.83
C VAL A 19 -0.39 -8.12 1.36
N TYR A 20 -1.13 -7.40 0.53
CA TYR A 20 -2.37 -6.78 0.98
C TYR A 20 -3.55 -7.75 1.05
N ASN A 21 -3.61 -8.76 0.19
CA ASN A 21 -4.81 -9.60 0.04
C ASN A 21 -4.62 -11.04 0.54
N LEU A 22 -3.42 -11.60 0.45
CA LEU A 22 -3.18 -13.02 0.70
C LEU A 22 -2.31 -13.28 1.94
N TYR A 23 -1.35 -12.40 2.21
CA TYR A 23 -0.42 -12.58 3.31
C TYR A 23 -1.14 -12.57 4.66
N LYS A 24 -0.80 -13.54 5.52
CA LYS A 24 -1.36 -13.72 6.85
C LYS A 24 -0.23 -13.76 7.87
N THR A 25 -0.46 -13.18 9.03
CA THR A 25 0.50 -13.17 10.14
C THR A 25 -0.24 -13.20 11.48
N ARG A 26 0.42 -13.69 12.52
CA ARG A 26 -0.05 -13.57 13.91
C ARG A 26 0.35 -12.26 14.55
N ILE A 27 1.41 -11.63 14.03
CA ILE A 27 1.99 -10.41 14.56
C ILE A 27 1.20 -9.22 14.01
N SER A 28 0.64 -8.41 14.89
CA SER A 28 0.08 -7.10 14.57
C SER A 28 0.84 -6.05 15.35
N PHE A 29 1.49 -5.15 14.63
CA PHE A 29 1.94 -3.89 15.22
C PHE A 29 0.72 -2.99 15.38
N HIS A 30 0.67 -2.22 16.46
CA HIS A 30 -0.39 -1.26 16.74
C HIS A 30 0.21 0.09 17.13
N HIS A 31 -0.31 1.17 16.55
CA HIS A 31 0.02 2.53 16.96
C HIS A 31 -0.99 3.05 18.01
N PRO A 32 -0.62 3.88 18.99
CA PRO A 32 -1.58 4.43 19.96
C PRO A 32 -2.76 5.18 19.32
N LEU A 33 -2.52 5.88 18.20
CA LEU A 33 -3.58 6.53 17.43
C LEU A 33 -4.55 5.51 16.80
N GLU A 34 -4.03 4.37 16.36
CA GLU A 34 -4.81 3.29 15.75
C GLU A 34 -5.82 2.70 16.76
N ILE A 35 -5.39 2.53 18.01
CA ILE A 35 -6.25 2.11 19.13
C ILE A 35 -7.33 3.18 19.39
N PHE A 36 -6.94 4.45 19.45
CA PHE A 36 -7.88 5.55 19.65
C PHE A 36 -8.95 5.62 18.54
N PHE A 37 -8.57 5.44 17.28
CA PHE A 37 -9.50 5.46 16.15
C PHE A 37 -10.47 4.28 16.18
N ASN A 38 -10.02 3.07 16.53
CA ASN A 38 -10.92 1.91 16.58
C ASN A 38 -11.85 1.90 17.81
N GLU A 39 -11.39 2.39 18.96
CA GLU A 39 -12.14 2.30 20.22
C GLU A 39 -13.04 3.52 20.45
N ASN A 40 -12.60 4.73 20.06
CA ASN A 40 -13.30 5.98 20.42
C ASN A 40 -14.07 6.62 19.25
N LEU A 41 -13.78 6.24 18.01
CA LEU A 41 -14.51 6.74 16.85
C LEU A 41 -15.37 5.61 16.30
N ASN A 42 -16.65 5.89 16.05
CA ASN A 42 -17.60 4.99 15.39
C ASN A 42 -17.27 4.88 13.90
N ILE A 43 -16.02 4.53 13.58
CA ILE A 43 -15.54 4.42 12.21
C ILE A 43 -16.16 3.17 11.60
N SER A 44 -16.61 3.26 10.34
CA SER A 44 -17.14 2.13 9.58
C SER A 44 -16.20 0.93 9.64
N GLU A 45 -16.75 -0.30 9.66
CA GLU A 45 -16.02 -1.57 9.59
C GLU A 45 -15.01 -1.62 8.44
N PHE A 46 -15.23 -0.82 7.40
CA PHE A 46 -14.33 -0.65 6.27
C PHE A 46 -12.90 -0.20 6.66
N PHE A 47 -12.79 0.56 7.75
CA PHE A 47 -11.54 1.08 8.29
C PHE A 47 -11.05 0.32 9.53
N LYS A 48 -11.93 -0.48 10.16
CA LYS A 48 -11.57 -1.32 11.30
C LYS A 48 -10.60 -2.42 10.88
N HIS A 49 -9.74 -2.80 11.82
CA HIS A 49 -8.82 -3.93 11.67
C HIS A 49 -8.79 -4.71 13.00
N PRO A 50 -8.53 -6.03 12.97
CA PRO A 50 -8.54 -6.84 14.19
C PRO A 50 -7.45 -6.36 15.15
N ILE A 51 -7.85 -5.91 16.34
CA ILE A 51 -6.93 -5.58 17.43
C ILE A 51 -6.57 -6.88 18.15
N ASN A 52 -5.29 -7.23 18.05
CA ASN A 52 -4.59 -8.22 18.86
C ASN A 52 -5.36 -9.51 19.26
N SER A 53 -5.91 -10.22 18.27
CA SER A 53 -6.58 -11.50 18.48
C SER A 53 -5.61 -12.69 18.64
N GLY A 54 -4.32 -12.52 18.30
CA GLY A 54 -3.36 -13.63 18.17
C GLY A 54 -3.67 -14.60 17.01
N VAL A 55 -4.73 -14.35 16.26
CA VAL A 55 -5.21 -15.19 15.16
C VAL A 55 -4.33 -15.00 13.94
N TYR A 56 -4.00 -16.11 13.28
CA TYR A 56 -3.29 -16.12 12.00
C TYR A 56 -4.21 -15.69 10.86
N GLU A 57 -4.19 -14.41 10.54
CA GLU A 57 -5.07 -13.81 9.54
C GLU A 57 -4.37 -12.65 8.81
N ASN A 58 -5.04 -12.11 7.80
CA ASN A 58 -4.55 -10.93 7.11
C ASN A 58 -4.89 -9.69 7.95
N LYS A 59 -3.85 -8.98 8.40
CA LYS A 59 -3.97 -7.82 9.30
C LYS A 59 -4.23 -6.50 8.57
N ILE A 60 -4.53 -6.55 7.27
CA ILE A 60 -4.82 -5.37 6.45
C ILE A 60 -6.34 -5.16 6.40
N CYS A 61 -6.78 -3.93 6.66
CA CYS A 61 -8.18 -3.55 6.62
C CYS A 61 -8.76 -3.58 5.20
N THR A 62 -10.09 -3.59 5.08
CA THR A 62 -10.80 -3.60 3.80
C THR A 62 -10.43 -2.39 2.93
N PHE A 63 -10.28 -1.21 3.55
CA PHE A 63 -9.77 -0.04 2.84
C PHE A 63 -8.38 -0.28 2.23
N GLY A 64 -7.43 -0.82 3.00
CA GLY A 64 -6.10 -1.14 2.50
C GLY A 64 -6.14 -2.10 1.31
N LYS A 65 -7.00 -3.13 1.35
CA LYS A 65 -7.21 -4.07 0.24
C LYS A 65 -7.78 -3.39 -1.01
N LEU A 66 -8.69 -2.42 -0.84
CA LEU A 66 -9.18 -1.62 -1.96
C LEU A 66 -8.06 -0.74 -2.52
N SER A 67 -7.33 -0.04 -1.65
CA SER A 67 -6.19 0.79 -2.04
C SER A 67 -5.16 -0.01 -2.83
N SER A 68 -4.85 -1.25 -2.43
CA SER A 68 -3.89 -2.09 -3.16
C SER A 68 -4.34 -2.36 -4.60
N LYS A 69 -5.64 -2.60 -4.82
CA LYS A 69 -6.20 -2.81 -6.16
C LYS A 69 -6.12 -1.55 -7.01
N LEU A 70 -6.41 -0.38 -6.41
CA LEU A 70 -6.31 0.91 -7.09
C LEU A 70 -4.87 1.25 -7.46
N ILE A 71 -3.90 0.94 -6.59
CA ILE A 71 -2.47 1.13 -6.86
C ILE A 71 -2.03 0.25 -8.02
N ILE A 72 -2.40 -1.04 -8.01
CA ILE A 72 -2.08 -1.95 -9.12
C ILE A 72 -2.66 -1.40 -10.43
N LEU A 73 -3.92 -0.96 -10.42
CA LEU A 73 -4.53 -0.34 -11.59
C LEU A 73 -3.74 0.88 -12.07
N TRP A 74 -3.33 1.76 -11.15
CA TRP A 74 -2.47 2.91 -11.47
C TRP A 74 -1.12 2.49 -12.08
N LEU A 75 -0.45 1.47 -11.54
CA LEU A 75 0.83 0.97 -12.05
C LEU A 75 0.73 0.55 -13.53
N TRP A 76 -0.43 0.09 -14.00
CA TRP A 76 -0.64 -0.23 -15.41
C TRP A 76 -1.08 0.98 -16.24
N LEU A 77 -1.97 1.82 -15.71
CA LEU A 77 -2.44 3.03 -16.41
C LEU A 77 -1.34 4.08 -16.61
N ARG A 78 -0.31 4.10 -15.75
CA ARG A 78 0.78 5.08 -15.80
C ARG A 78 1.53 5.10 -17.14
N PHE A 79 1.52 3.98 -17.87
CA PHE A 79 2.13 3.86 -19.19
C PHE A 79 1.43 4.65 -20.30
N MET A 80 0.17 5.03 -20.08
CA MET A 80 -0.62 5.80 -21.05
C MET A 80 -0.42 7.32 -20.90
N ILE A 81 0.39 7.76 -19.94
CA ILE A 81 0.56 9.16 -19.55
C ILE A 81 1.98 9.64 -19.90
N SER A 82 2.12 10.92 -20.24
CA SER A 82 3.44 11.51 -20.50
C SER A 82 4.35 11.42 -19.26
N LYS A 83 5.64 11.14 -19.49
CA LYS A 83 6.64 10.89 -18.44
C LYS A 83 6.61 11.89 -17.29
N ASN A 84 6.65 13.18 -17.59
CA ASN A 84 6.70 14.23 -16.57
C ASN A 84 5.42 14.29 -15.72
N LYS A 85 4.26 14.12 -16.36
CA LYS A 85 2.96 14.10 -15.66
C LYS A 85 2.82 12.85 -14.81
N MET A 86 3.22 11.70 -15.35
CA MET A 86 3.23 10.42 -14.65
C MET A 86 4.09 10.49 -13.38
N LEU A 87 5.36 10.91 -13.48
CA LEU A 87 6.27 10.99 -12.33
C LEU A 87 5.74 11.92 -11.22
N ARG A 88 5.10 13.03 -11.61
CA ARG A 88 4.48 13.96 -10.66
C ARG A 88 3.31 13.31 -9.92
N ILE A 89 2.37 12.69 -10.65
CA ILE A 89 1.21 12.02 -10.04
C ILE A 89 1.70 10.90 -9.13
N ASN A 90 2.65 10.10 -9.60
CA ASN A 90 3.22 8.99 -8.88
C ASN A 90 3.83 9.42 -7.54
N LYS A 91 4.64 10.49 -7.54
CA LYS A 91 5.21 11.06 -6.32
C LYS A 91 4.13 11.41 -5.29
N TYR A 92 3.09 12.15 -5.68
CA TYR A 92 2.05 12.57 -4.74
C TYR A 92 1.18 11.40 -4.29
N LEU A 93 0.84 10.48 -5.19
CA LEU A 93 0.06 9.28 -4.90
C LEU A 93 0.77 8.42 -3.85
N PHE A 94 2.05 8.10 -4.06
CA PHE A 94 2.80 7.24 -3.14
C PHE A 94 3.10 7.92 -1.79
N ILE A 95 3.31 9.25 -1.76
CA ILE A 95 3.38 10.01 -0.49
C ILE A 95 2.05 9.91 0.26
N LEU A 96 0.92 10.14 -0.43
CA LEU A 96 -0.41 10.08 0.18
C LEU A 96 -0.69 8.69 0.76
N ILE A 97 -0.44 7.62 0.00
CA ILE A 97 -0.66 6.24 0.46
C ILE A 97 0.26 5.90 1.62
N PHE A 98 1.54 6.28 1.55
CA PHE A 98 2.49 6.02 2.63
C PHE A 98 2.04 6.66 3.94
N THR A 99 1.64 7.94 3.90
CA THR A 99 1.11 8.66 5.06
C THR A 99 -0.20 8.06 5.58
N LEU A 100 -1.15 7.73 4.70
CA LEU A 100 -2.41 7.10 5.10
C LEU A 100 -2.18 5.72 5.72
N SER A 101 -1.28 4.92 5.15
CA SER A 101 -0.92 3.61 5.72
C SER A 101 -0.33 3.74 7.12
N PHE A 102 0.52 4.74 7.36
CA PHE A 102 1.10 5.02 8.68
C PHE A 102 0.03 5.33 9.72
N ILE A 103 -0.94 6.19 9.38
CA ILE A 103 -1.99 6.63 10.30
C ILE A 103 -2.99 5.50 10.59
N MET A 104 -3.34 4.72 9.57
CA MET A 104 -4.49 3.82 9.64
C MET A 104 -4.15 2.37 9.95
N ASN A 105 -2.96 1.89 9.58
CA ASN A 105 -2.57 0.50 9.79
C ASN A 105 -1.05 0.35 9.67
N ILE A 106 -0.37 0.25 10.81
CA ILE A 106 1.10 0.18 10.81
C ILE A 106 1.65 -1.08 10.11
N ASN A 107 0.89 -2.19 10.05
CA ASN A 107 1.30 -3.37 9.27
C ASN A 107 1.31 -3.04 7.77
N SER A 108 0.26 -2.37 7.27
CA SER A 108 0.18 -1.83 5.91
C SER A 108 1.38 -0.92 5.61
N PHE A 109 1.71 -0.01 6.52
CA PHE A 109 2.85 0.89 6.39
C PHE A 109 4.17 0.13 6.22
N ILE A 110 4.47 -0.82 7.11
CA ILE A 110 5.71 -1.62 7.07
C ILE A 110 5.81 -2.35 5.73
N TYR A 111 4.72 -2.97 5.29
CA TYR A 111 4.68 -3.71 4.03
C TYR A 111 4.83 -2.80 2.80
N PHE A 112 4.46 -1.52 2.92
CA PHE A 112 4.55 -0.54 1.86
C PHE A 112 5.94 0.09 1.72
N ILE A 113 6.82 -0.02 2.72
CA ILE A 113 8.17 0.56 2.69
C ILE A 113 8.98 0.14 1.44
N PRO A 114 9.08 -1.16 1.08
CA PRO A 114 9.87 -1.56 -0.09
C PRO A 114 9.34 -0.96 -1.40
N ILE A 115 8.01 -0.85 -1.53
CA ILE A 115 7.35 -0.24 -2.69
C ILE A 115 7.66 1.25 -2.73
N TYR A 116 7.50 1.95 -1.60
CA TYR A 116 7.77 3.38 -1.50
C TYR A 116 9.22 3.71 -1.87
N ILE A 117 10.19 2.91 -1.41
CA ILE A 117 11.60 3.07 -1.76
C ILE A 117 11.81 2.91 -3.26
N TYR A 118 11.25 1.85 -3.85
CA TYR A 118 11.36 1.60 -5.29
C TYR A 118 10.76 2.75 -6.12
N GLU A 119 9.53 3.16 -5.80
CA GLU A 119 8.78 4.16 -6.56
C GLU A 119 9.33 5.58 -6.41
N PHE A 120 9.93 5.91 -5.25
CA PHE A 120 10.48 7.24 -5.01
C PHE A 120 11.93 7.41 -5.47
N PHE A 121 12.77 6.37 -5.31
CA PHE A 121 14.20 6.49 -5.56
C PHE A 121 14.71 5.75 -6.79
N ILE A 122 14.09 4.64 -7.18
CA ILE A 122 14.58 3.77 -8.26
C ILE A 122 13.83 4.05 -9.55
N PHE A 123 12.51 3.93 -9.54
CA PHE A 123 11.65 4.05 -10.72
C PHE A 123 11.87 5.35 -11.53
N PRO A 124 11.96 6.56 -10.92
CA PRO A 124 12.16 7.81 -11.67
C PRO A 124 13.49 7.88 -12.45
N ARG A 125 14.50 7.08 -12.06
CA ARG A 125 15.81 7.04 -12.71
C ARG A 125 15.86 6.07 -13.88
N ILE A 126 15.05 5.01 -13.84
CA ILE A 126 15.07 3.91 -14.81
C ILE A 126 13.97 3.99 -15.87
N TYR A 127 12.91 4.78 -15.61
CA TYR A 127 11.82 5.09 -16.53
C TYR A 127 12.23 6.17 -17.53
#